data_AF-A0A9P5CX06-F1
#
_entry.id   AF-A0A9P5CX06-F1
#
_cell.length_a   1.000
_cell.length_b   1.000
_cell.length_c   1.000
_cell.angle_alpha   90.00
_cell.angle_beta   90.00
_cell.angle_gamma   90.00
#
_symmetry.space_group_name_H-M   'P 1'
#
loop_
_entity.id
_entity.type
_entity.pdbx_description
1 polymer ?
#
loop_
_entity_poly.entity_id
_entity_poly.type
_entity_poly.pdbx_seq_one_letter_code
_entity_poly.pdbx_strand_id
1 'polypeptide(L)'
;MYAYIGPKALAVMANEWGVEHAAEPGSEVDPAYLQFRIADQQTIDKESEEIPAGISRQPLRGEKFRRGLGSLFVNDVEFSECRDVDPNTYGDAVTPTRASANFVRALMGAVYLHGGRRAAKTFFEEHFKSRQLPIADLFGFTEPTRDLSKLCKREGFEAPVAKVISETGRLSRHPVFIVGIFSGKDKLGEGAGSSLTEARVRAAVAALKSWYLYSPLNARVPSSMEEEGAEPWKRAHIDPGEIIV
;
A
#
# COMPACT_ATOMS: atom_id res chain seq x y z
N MET A 1 2.52 -0.98 -1.89
CA MET A 1 2.67 -1.39 -3.31
C MET A 1 1.36 -1.95 -3.90
N TYR A 2 0.60 -2.79 -3.16
CA TYR A 2 -0.71 -3.27 -3.62
C TYR A 2 -1.69 -2.18 -4.07
N ALA A 3 -1.71 -1.01 -3.41
CA ALA A 3 -2.55 0.12 -3.84
C ALA A 3 -2.19 0.68 -5.23
N TYR A 4 -0.97 0.47 -5.72
CA TYR A 4 -0.51 0.93 -7.04
C TYR A 4 -0.64 -0.14 -8.13
N ILE A 5 -0.33 -1.40 -7.80
CA ILE A 5 -0.25 -2.51 -8.78
C ILE A 5 -1.20 -3.68 -8.48
N GLY A 6 -2.12 -3.49 -7.52
CA GLY A 6 -3.14 -4.47 -7.20
C GLY A 6 -4.21 -4.56 -8.30
N PRO A 7 -4.97 -5.66 -8.36
CA PRO A 7 -5.90 -5.94 -9.45
C PRO A 7 -6.94 -4.83 -9.63
N LYS A 8 -7.47 -4.27 -8.54
CA LYS A 8 -8.41 -3.13 -8.59
C LYS A 8 -7.78 -1.88 -9.21
N ALA A 9 -6.52 -1.57 -8.88
CA ALA A 9 -5.83 -0.41 -9.45
C ALA A 9 -5.52 -0.62 -10.94
N LEU A 10 -5.07 -1.82 -11.32
CA LEU A 10 -4.78 -2.16 -12.72
C LEU A 10 -6.05 -2.22 -13.57
N ALA A 11 -7.16 -2.70 -13.04
CA ALA A 11 -8.44 -2.69 -13.74
C ALA A 11 -8.92 -1.26 -14.02
N VAL A 12 -8.76 -0.34 -13.06
CA VAL A 12 -9.06 1.08 -13.26
C VAL A 12 -8.17 1.66 -14.37
N MET A 13 -6.87 1.33 -14.39
CA MET A 13 -5.95 1.76 -15.46
C MET A 13 -6.37 1.23 -16.84
N ALA A 14 -6.75 -0.04 -16.94
CA ALA A 14 -7.22 -0.62 -18.20
C ALA A 14 -8.48 0.10 -18.72
N ASN A 15 -9.40 0.43 -17.82
CA ASN A 15 -10.61 1.20 -18.17
C ASN A 15 -10.27 2.64 -18.61
N GLU A 16 -9.29 3.28 -17.96
CA GLU A 16 -8.78 4.61 -18.36
C GLU A 16 -8.18 4.60 -19.78
N TRP A 17 -7.63 3.46 -20.23
CA TRP A 17 -7.11 3.27 -21.59
C TRP A 17 -8.18 2.89 -22.61
N GLY A 18 -9.44 2.74 -22.19
CA GLY A 18 -10.55 2.35 -23.08
C GLY A 18 -10.55 0.88 -23.44
N VAL A 19 -9.97 0.01 -22.61
CA VAL A 19 -9.99 -1.44 -22.84
C VAL A 19 -11.36 -1.98 -22.43
N GLU A 20 -12.17 -2.32 -23.42
CA GLU A 20 -13.46 -2.97 -23.23
C GLU A 20 -13.31 -4.49 -23.33
N HIS A 21 -14.18 -5.23 -22.63
CA HIS A 21 -14.17 -6.69 -22.66
C HIS A 21 -15.31 -7.24 -23.51
N ALA A 22 -15.04 -8.37 -24.17
CA ALA A 22 -16.03 -9.09 -24.93
C ALA A 22 -17.04 -9.80 -24.01
N ALA A 23 -18.28 -9.94 -24.46
CA ALA A 23 -19.31 -10.69 -23.73
C ALA A 23 -18.98 -12.19 -23.65
N GLU A 24 -18.45 -12.75 -24.74
CA GLU A 24 -18.02 -14.14 -24.81
C GLU A 24 -16.74 -14.23 -25.68
N PRO A 25 -15.74 -15.05 -25.31
CA PRO A 25 -14.56 -15.23 -26.15
C PRO A 25 -14.93 -15.98 -27.43
N GLY A 26 -14.47 -15.48 -28.58
CA GLY A 26 -14.76 -16.10 -29.87
C GLY A 26 -13.90 -15.51 -30.98
N SER A 27 -13.66 -16.31 -32.03
CA SER A 27 -12.87 -15.89 -33.19
C SER A 27 -13.55 -14.81 -34.04
N GLU A 28 -14.86 -14.63 -33.86
CA GLU A 28 -15.67 -13.61 -34.55
C GLU A 28 -15.54 -12.22 -33.90
N VAL A 29 -15.10 -12.18 -32.64
CA VAL A 29 -14.96 -10.92 -31.89
C VAL A 29 -13.67 -10.22 -32.34
N ASP A 30 -13.76 -8.91 -32.51
CA ASP A 30 -12.61 -8.07 -32.84
C ASP A 30 -11.47 -8.26 -31.81
N PRO A 31 -10.22 -8.48 -32.24
CA PRO A 31 -9.07 -8.61 -31.33
C PRO A 31 -8.80 -7.39 -30.45
N ALA A 32 -9.42 -6.23 -30.74
CA ALA A 32 -9.31 -5.03 -29.90
C ALA A 32 -9.97 -5.19 -28.52
N TYR A 33 -10.96 -6.09 -28.38
CA TYR A 33 -11.62 -6.35 -27.10
C TYR A 33 -10.85 -7.35 -26.26
N LEU A 34 -10.84 -7.15 -24.95
CA LEU A 34 -10.28 -8.10 -23.99
C LEU A 34 -11.20 -9.33 -23.90
N GLN A 35 -10.69 -10.50 -24.32
CA GLN A 35 -11.44 -11.75 -24.36
C GLN A 35 -11.07 -12.66 -23.19
N PHE A 36 -12.07 -13.08 -22.41
CA PHE A 36 -11.94 -14.08 -21.35
C PHE A 36 -13.31 -14.68 -21.05
N ARG A 37 -13.34 -15.85 -20.41
CA ARG A 37 -14.58 -16.44 -19.92
C ARG A 37 -14.97 -15.77 -18.60
N ILE A 38 -16.14 -15.14 -18.54
CA ILE A 38 -16.62 -14.45 -17.33
C ILE A 38 -17.00 -15.47 -16.25
N ALA A 39 -16.54 -15.26 -15.02
CA ALA A 39 -16.89 -16.05 -13.85
C ALA A 39 -18.33 -15.81 -13.36
N ASP A 40 -18.89 -16.80 -12.64
CA ASP A 40 -20.21 -16.68 -12.02
C ASP A 40 -20.31 -15.46 -11.10
N GLN A 41 -21.51 -14.86 -11.00
CA GLN A 41 -21.75 -13.67 -10.17
C GLN A 41 -21.31 -13.84 -8.72
N GLN A 42 -21.48 -15.04 -8.15
CA GLN A 42 -21.04 -15.34 -6.78
C GLN A 42 -19.52 -15.22 -6.60
N THR A 43 -18.73 -15.48 -7.64
CA THR A 43 -17.27 -15.36 -7.61
C THR A 43 -16.85 -13.90 -7.73
N ILE A 44 -17.58 -13.11 -8.51
CA ILE A 44 -17.38 -11.67 -8.65
C ILE A 44 -17.69 -10.97 -7.31
N ASP A 45 -18.79 -11.33 -6.67
CA ASP A 45 -19.21 -10.75 -5.40
C ASP A 45 -18.19 -11.07 -4.29
N LYS A 46 -17.63 -12.30 -4.26
CA LYS A 46 -16.56 -12.68 -3.34
C LYS A 46 -15.28 -11.85 -3.53
N GLU A 47 -14.84 -11.63 -4.76
CA GLU A 47 -13.64 -10.80 -5.03
C GLU A 47 -13.84 -9.33 -4.59
N SER A 48 -15.09 -8.85 -4.63
CA SER A 48 -15.42 -7.50 -4.19
C SER A 48 -15.31 -7.34 -2.67
N GLU A 49 -15.70 -8.38 -1.92
CA GLU A 49 -15.70 -8.43 -0.45
C GLU A 49 -14.34 -8.84 0.15
N GLU A 50 -13.52 -9.58 -0.60
CA GLU A 50 -12.22 -10.06 -0.12
C GLU A 50 -11.21 -8.90 -0.03
N ILE A 51 -10.86 -8.52 1.21
CA ILE A 51 -9.51 -8.03 1.51
C ILE A 51 -8.60 -9.23 1.25
N PRO A 52 -7.60 -9.14 0.34
CA PRO A 52 -6.84 -10.31 -0.09
C PRO A 52 -6.30 -11.02 1.15
N ALA A 53 -6.80 -12.23 1.37
CA ALA A 53 -6.32 -13.07 2.46
C ALA A 53 -4.85 -13.39 2.14
N GLY A 54 -3.94 -13.06 3.04
CA GLY A 54 -2.54 -13.47 2.96
C GLY A 54 -2.47 -14.97 2.62
N ILE A 55 -1.62 -15.37 1.69
CA ILE A 55 -1.63 -16.73 1.14
C ILE A 55 -0.94 -17.68 2.11
N SER A 56 -1.63 -18.75 2.49
CA SER A 56 -1.11 -20.13 2.57
C SER A 56 -1.76 -20.90 3.70
N ARG A 57 -2.31 -22.08 3.33
CA ARG A 57 -3.19 -22.96 4.10
C ARG A 57 -4.26 -22.15 4.81
N GLN A 58 -5.46 -22.08 4.21
CA GLN A 58 -6.62 -21.89 5.07
C GLN A 58 -6.45 -22.90 6.22
N PRO A 59 -6.37 -22.45 7.48
CA PRO A 59 -6.58 -23.38 8.57
C PRO A 59 -7.84 -24.18 8.25
N LEU A 60 -7.85 -25.46 8.62
CA LEU A 60 -9.09 -26.25 8.53
C LEU A 60 -10.24 -25.38 9.04
N ARG A 61 -11.31 -25.30 8.24
CA ARG A 61 -12.45 -24.40 8.47
C ARG A 61 -12.83 -24.36 9.95
N GLY A 62 -12.48 -23.26 10.64
CA GLY A 62 -12.78 -23.07 12.07
C GLY A 62 -11.61 -22.68 12.97
N GLU A 63 -10.34 -22.87 12.55
CA GLU A 63 -9.18 -22.51 13.38
C GLU A 63 -8.62 -21.12 13.01
N LYS A 64 -8.32 -20.28 14.01
CA LYS A 64 -7.69 -18.97 13.81
C LYS A 64 -6.28 -18.99 14.39
N PHE A 65 -5.27 -19.34 13.59
CA PHE A 65 -3.87 -19.21 14.00
C PHE A 65 -3.34 -17.80 13.78
N ARG A 66 -2.55 -17.29 14.72
CA ARG A 66 -1.84 -16.01 14.55
C ARG A 66 -0.73 -16.17 13.51
N ARG A 67 -0.70 -15.29 12.51
CA ARG A 67 0.42 -15.15 11.57
C ARG A 67 1.30 -13.98 11.98
N GLY A 68 2.60 -14.08 11.73
CA GLY A 68 3.56 -13.00 11.92
C GLY A 68 3.90 -12.33 10.60
N LEU A 69 4.15 -11.02 10.61
CA LEU A 69 4.55 -10.28 9.39
C LEU A 69 5.84 -10.86 8.76
N GLY A 70 6.77 -11.33 9.59
CA GLY A 70 8.03 -11.91 9.12
C GLY A 70 7.87 -13.14 8.21
N SER A 71 6.84 -13.97 8.41
CA SER A 71 6.61 -15.14 7.55
C SER A 71 6.07 -14.78 6.17
N LEU A 72 5.40 -13.63 6.04
CA LEU A 72 4.79 -13.19 4.78
C LEU A 72 5.85 -12.94 3.70
N PHE A 73 7.03 -12.44 4.07
CA PHE A 73 8.10 -12.13 3.11
C PHE A 73 8.69 -13.37 2.41
N VAL A 74 8.59 -14.55 3.03
CA VAL A 74 9.18 -15.80 2.50
C VAL A 74 8.12 -16.73 1.93
N ASN A 75 6.98 -16.85 2.62
CA ASN A 75 5.98 -17.87 2.29
C ASN A 75 4.88 -17.39 1.36
N ASP A 76 4.68 -16.07 1.26
CA ASP A 76 3.61 -15.50 0.44
C ASP A 76 4.24 -14.96 -0.86
N VAL A 77 3.50 -15.05 -1.98
CA VAL A 77 3.91 -14.37 -3.22
C VAL A 77 3.73 -12.86 -3.07
N GLU A 78 4.51 -12.13 -3.87
CA GLU A 78 4.79 -10.69 -3.77
C GLU A 78 3.55 -9.82 -3.55
N PHE A 79 2.38 -10.28 -4.00
CA PHE A 79 1.07 -9.82 -3.55
C PHE A 79 0.16 -11.06 -3.46
N SER A 80 -0.65 -11.15 -2.41
CA SER A 80 -1.42 -12.34 -2.03
C SER A 80 -2.55 -12.77 -2.99
N GLU A 81 -2.33 -12.77 -4.30
CA GLU A 81 -3.13 -13.54 -5.25
C GLU A 81 -2.75 -15.02 -5.09
N CYS A 82 -3.59 -15.76 -4.36
CA CYS A 82 -3.46 -17.19 -4.10
C CYS A 82 -2.99 -17.94 -5.35
N ARG A 83 -1.97 -18.77 -5.12
CA ARG A 83 -1.26 -19.61 -6.08
C ARG A 83 -2.11 -20.80 -6.58
N ASP A 84 -3.42 -20.64 -6.61
CA ASP A 84 -4.39 -21.66 -7.03
C ASP A 84 -4.85 -21.43 -8.48
N VAL A 85 -4.10 -20.66 -9.27
CA VAL A 85 -4.30 -20.63 -10.72
C VAL A 85 -3.11 -21.31 -11.35
N ASP A 86 -3.29 -22.58 -11.66
CA ASP A 86 -2.42 -23.31 -12.55
C ASP A 86 -2.31 -22.50 -13.86
N PRO A 87 -1.11 -22.04 -14.24
CA PRO A 87 -0.93 -21.23 -15.46
C PRO A 87 -1.28 -21.99 -16.74
N ASN A 88 -1.49 -23.31 -16.64
CA ASN A 88 -1.92 -24.18 -17.72
C ASN A 88 -3.44 -24.42 -17.77
N THR A 89 -4.23 -23.91 -16.84
CA THR A 89 -5.70 -24.03 -16.93
C THR A 89 -6.26 -22.93 -17.82
N TYR A 90 -6.01 -23.07 -19.13
CA TYR A 90 -6.64 -22.27 -20.15
C TYR A 90 -8.14 -22.58 -20.18
N GLY A 91 -8.99 -21.56 -19.98
CA GLY A 91 -10.44 -21.66 -20.12
C GLY A 91 -11.24 -21.61 -18.82
N ASP A 92 -10.57 -21.50 -17.67
CA ASP A 92 -11.26 -21.22 -16.41
C ASP A 92 -11.91 -19.83 -16.44
N ALA A 93 -13.03 -19.73 -15.73
CA ALA A 93 -13.79 -18.50 -15.68
C ALA A 93 -13.09 -17.49 -14.75
N VAL A 94 -12.82 -16.29 -15.25
CA VAL A 94 -12.04 -15.25 -14.58
C VAL A 94 -12.93 -14.03 -14.36
N THR A 95 -12.67 -13.30 -13.27
CA THR A 95 -13.35 -12.03 -13.01
C THR A 95 -12.80 -10.93 -13.92
N PRO A 96 -13.63 -9.94 -14.31
CA PRO A 96 -13.19 -8.86 -15.19
C PRO A 96 -12.01 -8.07 -14.62
N THR A 97 -12.02 -7.83 -13.30
CA THR A 97 -10.92 -7.14 -12.59
C THR A 97 -9.59 -7.85 -12.79
N ARG A 98 -9.58 -9.18 -12.64
CA ARG A 98 -8.36 -9.99 -12.77
C ARG A 98 -7.90 -10.13 -14.21
N ALA A 99 -8.83 -10.26 -15.16
CA ALA A 99 -8.51 -10.26 -16.58
C ALA A 99 -7.83 -8.94 -17.00
N SER A 100 -8.39 -7.80 -16.60
CA SER A 100 -7.80 -6.48 -16.86
C SER A 100 -6.43 -6.31 -16.20
N ALA A 101 -6.26 -6.81 -14.97
CA ALA A 101 -4.96 -6.80 -14.29
C ALA A 101 -3.89 -7.60 -15.05
N ASN A 102 -4.25 -8.79 -15.53
CA ASN A 102 -3.36 -9.62 -16.34
C ASN A 102 -3.03 -8.96 -17.69
N PHE A 103 -4.00 -8.30 -18.33
CA PHE A 103 -3.77 -7.52 -19.54
C PHE A 103 -2.71 -6.42 -19.31
N VAL A 104 -2.84 -5.61 -18.25
CA VAL A 104 -1.87 -4.54 -17.95
C VAL A 104 -0.48 -5.11 -17.66
N ARG A 105 -0.38 -6.23 -16.94
CA ARG A 105 0.89 -6.94 -16.69
C ARG A 105 1.51 -7.46 -17.99
N ALA A 106 0.70 -8.06 -18.87
CA ALA A 106 1.14 -8.55 -20.17
C ALA A 106 1.60 -7.41 -21.09
N LEU A 107 0.90 -6.27 -21.08
CA LEU A 107 1.28 -5.07 -21.82
C LEU A 107 2.66 -4.56 -21.39
N MET A 108 2.91 -4.47 -20.07
CA MET A 108 4.24 -4.11 -19.55
C MET A 108 5.32 -5.10 -20.04
N GLY A 109 5.01 -6.40 -20.04
CA GLY A 109 5.89 -7.44 -20.58
C GLY A 109 6.19 -7.25 -22.08
N ALA A 110 5.17 -6.93 -22.89
CA ALA A 110 5.34 -6.65 -24.31
C ALA A 110 6.19 -5.39 -24.56
N VAL A 111 5.95 -4.31 -23.81
CA VAL A 111 6.77 -3.08 -23.87
C VAL A 111 8.22 -3.39 -23.51
N TYR A 112 8.47 -4.25 -22.51
CA TYR A 112 9.81 -4.66 -22.15
C TYR A 112 10.49 -5.51 -23.24
N LEU A 113 9.77 -6.48 -23.82
CA LEU A 113 10.31 -7.38 -24.85
C LEU A 113 10.65 -6.64 -26.15
N HIS A 114 9.81 -5.70 -26.57
CA HIS A 114 9.98 -4.98 -27.84
C HIS A 114 10.73 -3.65 -27.69
N GLY A 115 10.46 -2.88 -26.63
CA GLY A 115 11.06 -1.56 -26.37
C GLY A 115 12.26 -1.59 -25.42
N GLY A 116 12.57 -2.75 -24.83
CA GLY A 116 13.64 -2.91 -23.87
C GLY A 116 13.36 -2.26 -22.50
N ARG A 117 14.34 -2.38 -21.60
CA ARG A 117 14.26 -1.89 -20.21
C ARG A 117 13.89 -0.41 -20.11
N ARG A 118 14.52 0.43 -20.93
CA ARG A 118 14.37 1.89 -20.84
C ARG A 118 12.94 2.32 -21.16
N ALA A 119 12.33 1.76 -22.20
CA ALA A 119 10.94 2.02 -22.57
C ALA A 119 9.95 1.51 -21.50
N ALA A 120 10.21 0.33 -20.93
CA ALA A 120 9.37 -0.21 -19.85
C ALA A 120 9.44 0.67 -18.59
N LYS A 121 10.63 1.20 -18.26
CA LYS A 121 10.82 2.11 -17.12
C LYS A 121 10.08 3.43 -17.33
N THR A 122 10.19 4.05 -18.51
CA THR A 122 9.46 5.31 -18.80
C THR A 122 7.95 5.07 -18.77
N PHE A 123 7.48 3.95 -19.35
CA PHE A 123 6.08 3.57 -19.28
C PHE A 123 5.58 3.40 -17.83
N PHE A 124 6.39 2.76 -16.97
CA PHE A 124 6.08 2.62 -15.55
C PHE A 124 5.97 3.96 -14.82
N GLU A 125 6.93 4.86 -15.05
CA GLU A 125 6.98 6.18 -14.43
C GLU A 125 5.77 7.04 -14.83
N GLU A 126 5.37 6.98 -16.10
CA GLU A 126 4.28 7.77 -16.66
C GLU A 126 2.89 7.26 -16.25
N HIS A 127 2.69 5.95 -16.13
CA HIS A 127 1.35 5.37 -15.91
C HIS A 127 1.08 4.88 -14.49
N PHE A 128 2.10 4.36 -13.80
CA PHE A 128 1.93 3.76 -12.47
C PHE A 128 2.39 4.72 -11.37
N LYS A 129 3.59 5.29 -11.51
CA LYS A 129 4.17 6.18 -10.50
C LYS A 129 3.49 7.56 -10.46
N SER A 130 2.91 8.00 -11.57
CA SER A 130 2.18 9.28 -11.68
C SER A 130 0.90 9.34 -10.84
N ARG A 131 0.36 8.19 -10.42
CA ARG A 131 -0.86 8.12 -9.62
C ARG A 131 -0.61 8.63 -8.19
N GLN A 132 -1.56 9.41 -7.67
CA GLN A 132 -1.50 9.92 -6.30
C GLN A 132 -2.16 8.94 -5.33
N LEU A 133 -1.48 8.66 -4.22
CA LEU A 133 -1.99 7.83 -3.14
C LEU A 133 -1.70 8.52 -1.80
N PRO A 134 -2.71 8.86 -0.99
CA PRO A 134 -2.50 9.40 0.35
C PRO A 134 -2.01 8.29 1.30
N ILE A 135 -0.69 8.05 1.33
CA ILE A 135 -0.07 7.01 2.17
C ILE A 135 -0.40 7.22 3.66
N ALA A 136 -0.56 8.47 4.09
CA ALA A 136 -0.93 8.82 5.46
C ALA A 136 -2.25 8.20 5.93
N ASP A 137 -3.17 7.90 5.03
CA ASP A 137 -4.49 7.34 5.36
C ASP A 137 -4.47 5.81 5.48
N LEU A 138 -3.39 5.17 5.05
CA LEU A 138 -3.21 3.72 5.12
C LEU A 138 -2.75 3.23 6.50
N PHE A 139 -2.38 4.14 7.41
CA PHE A 139 -1.92 3.79 8.74
C PHE A 139 -3.08 3.43 9.68
N GLY A 140 -3.04 2.22 10.23
CA GLY A 140 -3.91 1.79 11.34
C GLY A 140 -3.11 1.58 12.62
N PHE A 141 -3.23 2.50 13.58
CA PHE A 141 -2.57 2.38 14.89
C PHE A 141 -3.53 1.85 15.95
N THR A 142 -3.10 0.86 16.73
CA THR A 142 -3.87 0.35 17.87
C THR A 142 -3.53 1.08 19.17
N GLU A 143 -2.24 1.23 19.50
CA GLU A 143 -1.75 1.83 20.75
C GLU A 143 -0.67 2.91 20.51
N PRO A 144 -0.97 4.01 19.79
CA PRO A 144 0.05 4.94 19.30
C PRO A 144 0.89 5.62 20.40
N THR A 145 0.35 5.79 21.61
CA THR A 145 1.10 6.36 22.74
C THR A 145 2.19 5.41 23.25
N ARG A 146 1.93 4.10 23.23
CA ARG A 146 2.88 3.07 23.65
C ARG A 146 3.96 2.87 22.58
N ASP A 147 3.54 2.87 21.31
CA ASP A 147 4.44 2.83 20.15
C ASP A 147 5.43 4.00 20.20
N LEU A 148 4.94 5.22 20.41
CA LEU A 148 5.79 6.42 20.48
C LEU A 148 6.75 6.41 21.68
N SER A 149 6.33 5.90 22.84
CA SER A 149 7.21 5.75 24.00
C SER A 149 8.35 4.77 23.72
N LYS A 150 8.04 3.66 23.05
CA LYS A 150 9.04 2.70 22.59
C LYS A 150 9.96 3.28 21.51
N LEU A 151 9.44 4.10 20.59
CA LEU A 151 10.25 4.83 19.62
C LEU A 151 11.30 5.68 20.32
N CYS A 152 10.84 6.55 21.24
CA CYS A 152 11.72 7.47 21.94
C CYS A 152 12.80 6.71 22.71
N LYS A 153 12.43 5.59 23.37
CA LYS A 153 13.40 4.75 24.07
C LYS A 153 14.42 4.10 23.12
N ARG A 154 14.00 3.64 21.94
CA ARG A 154 14.87 3.01 20.94
C ARG A 154 15.89 3.99 20.37
N GLU A 155 15.45 5.20 20.05
CA GLU A 155 16.29 6.26 19.48
C GLU A 155 17.10 7.03 20.54
N GLY A 156 16.89 6.75 21.83
CA GLY A 156 17.58 7.42 22.94
C GLY A 156 17.06 8.83 23.23
N PHE A 157 15.84 9.16 22.80
CA PHE A 157 15.17 10.42 23.12
C PHE A 157 14.62 10.43 24.55
N GLU A 158 14.38 11.63 25.09
CA GLU A 158 13.68 11.78 26.36
C GLU A 158 12.24 11.25 26.24
N ALA A 159 11.69 10.77 27.36
CA ALA A 159 10.34 10.21 27.38
C ALA A 159 9.31 11.24 26.87
N PRO A 160 8.39 10.85 25.97
CA PRO A 160 7.45 11.79 25.37
C PRO A 160 6.43 12.28 26.40
N VAL A 161 6.30 13.60 26.54
CA VAL A 161 5.36 14.26 27.46
C VAL A 161 4.32 15.03 26.65
N ALA A 162 3.04 14.75 26.89
CA ALA A 162 1.93 15.48 26.29
C ALA A 162 1.67 16.80 27.04
N LYS A 163 1.68 17.93 26.32
CA LYS A 163 1.39 19.26 26.85
C LYS A 163 0.24 19.89 26.07
N VAL A 164 -0.69 20.55 26.77
CA VAL A 164 -1.75 21.34 26.13
C VAL A 164 -1.11 22.64 25.61
N ILE A 165 -1.19 22.88 24.31
CA ILE A 165 -0.66 24.10 23.68
C ILE A 165 -1.71 25.21 23.77
N SER A 166 -2.94 24.88 23.40
CA SER A 166 -4.08 25.80 23.48
C SER A 166 -5.36 25.02 23.66
N GLU A 167 -6.34 25.64 24.30
CA GLU A 167 -7.67 25.07 24.46
C GLU A 167 -8.74 26.14 24.35
N THR A 168 -9.90 25.74 23.86
CA THR A 168 -11.07 26.61 23.77
C THR A 168 -12.34 25.81 24.06
N GLY A 169 -13.33 26.48 24.67
CA GLY A 169 -14.66 25.90 24.89
C GLY A 169 -14.69 24.68 25.81
N ARG A 170 -13.77 24.54 26.79
CA ARG A 170 -13.66 23.36 27.69
C ARG A 170 -14.99 22.91 28.31
N LEU A 171 -15.85 23.86 28.69
CA LEU A 171 -17.16 23.60 29.32
C LEU A 171 -18.32 23.73 28.31
N SER A 172 -18.05 23.58 27.02
CA SER A 172 -19.06 23.60 25.96
C SER A 172 -19.36 22.18 25.46
N ARG A 173 -20.37 22.05 24.59
CA ARG A 173 -20.68 20.78 23.92
C ARG A 173 -19.58 20.36 22.92
N HIS A 174 -18.84 21.33 22.38
CA HIS A 174 -17.84 21.14 21.33
C HIS A 174 -16.50 21.78 21.73
N PRO A 175 -15.85 21.28 22.80
CA PRO A 175 -14.53 21.75 23.20
C PRO A 175 -13.50 21.38 22.14
N VAL A 176 -12.43 22.18 22.04
CA VAL A 176 -11.28 21.88 21.18
C VAL A 176 -10.01 22.00 22.01
N PHE A 177 -9.28 20.89 22.09
CA PHE A 177 -7.98 20.82 22.76
C PHE A 177 -6.90 20.58 21.72
N ILE A 178 -5.87 21.43 21.72
CA ILE A 178 -4.67 21.25 20.92
C ILE A 178 -3.56 20.77 21.85
N VAL A 179 -3.12 19.53 21.63
CA VAL A 179 -2.08 18.87 22.43
C VAL A 179 -0.85 18.65 21.56
N GLY A 180 0.30 19.04 22.07
CA GLY A 180 1.61 18.70 21.51
C GLY A 180 2.29 17.62 22.33
N ILE A 181 2.99 16.71 21.67
CA ILE A 181 3.89 15.77 22.32
C ILE A 181 5.32 16.26 22.17
N PHE A 182 5.99 16.41 23.31
CA PHE A 182 7.35 16.91 23.39
C PHE A 182 8.30 15.83 23.91
N SER A 183 9.49 15.75 23.33
CA SER A 183 10.62 15.04 23.93
C SER A 183 11.64 16.12 24.33
N GLY A 184 11.77 16.36 25.64
CA GLY A 184 12.50 17.50 26.17
C GLY A 184 11.96 18.84 25.66
N LYS A 185 12.72 19.48 24.78
CA LYS A 185 12.37 20.78 24.16
C LYS A 185 11.73 20.64 22.78
N ASP A 186 11.89 19.50 22.13
CA ASP A 186 11.49 19.31 20.74
C ASP A 186 10.03 18.84 20.66
N LYS A 187 9.26 19.47 19.77
CA LYS A 187 7.87 19.09 19.49
C LYS A 187 7.87 17.99 18.43
N LEU A 188 7.52 16.77 18.82
CA LEU A 188 7.48 15.60 17.92
C LEU A 188 6.22 15.57 17.06
N GLY A 189 5.08 15.97 17.64
CA GLY A 189 3.79 15.94 16.96
C GLY A 189 2.76 16.79 17.67
N GLU A 190 1.70 17.12 16.94
CA GLU A 190 0.60 17.96 17.40
C GLU A 190 -0.73 17.37 16.92
N GLY A 191 -1.75 17.45 17.76
CA GLY A 191 -3.07 16.92 17.45
C GLY A 191 -4.17 17.71 18.13
N ALA A 192 -5.25 17.95 17.39
CA ALA A 192 -6.47 18.56 17.88
C ALA A 192 -7.55 17.51 18.10
N GLY A 193 -8.27 17.57 19.21
CA GLY A 193 -9.35 16.64 19.54
C GLY A 193 -10.43 17.29 20.40
N SER A 194 -11.60 16.64 20.45
CA SER A 194 -12.74 17.05 21.28
C SER A 194 -12.55 16.65 22.75
N SER A 195 -11.64 15.73 23.04
CA SER A 195 -11.24 15.38 24.40
C SER A 195 -9.73 15.45 24.55
N LEU A 196 -9.26 15.67 25.78
CA LEU A 196 -7.82 15.66 26.08
C LEU A 196 -7.16 14.32 25.71
N THR A 197 -7.89 13.22 25.88
CA THR A 197 -7.42 11.87 25.51
C THR A 197 -7.35 11.70 23.99
N GLU A 198 -8.38 12.13 23.26
CA GLU A 198 -8.40 12.10 21.80
C GLU A 198 -7.29 12.98 21.19
N ALA A 199 -7.13 14.21 21.68
CA ALA A 199 -6.10 15.13 21.21
C ALA A 199 -4.70 14.53 21.44
N ARG A 200 -4.46 13.90 22.60
CA ARG A 200 -3.21 13.18 22.91
C ARG A 200 -2.96 12.02 21.93
N VAL A 201 -3.97 11.20 21.66
CA VAL A 201 -3.86 10.06 20.73
C VAL A 201 -3.55 10.56 19.31
N ARG A 202 -4.27 11.58 18.83
CA ARG A 202 -4.04 12.19 17.52
C ARG A 202 -2.65 12.80 17.39
N ALA A 203 -2.15 13.47 18.45
CA ALA A 203 -0.79 14.00 18.48
C ALA A 203 0.27 12.90 18.41
N ALA A 204 0.03 11.75 19.06
CA ALA A 204 0.92 10.59 18.99
C ALA A 204 0.93 9.96 17.60
N VAL A 205 -0.24 9.83 16.98
CA VAL A 205 -0.37 9.37 15.59
C VAL A 205 0.36 10.31 14.65
N ALA A 206 0.24 11.63 14.83
CA ALA A 206 0.95 12.61 13.99
C ALA A 206 2.48 12.47 14.12
N ALA A 207 3.00 12.27 15.34
CA ALA A 207 4.43 12.04 15.58
C ALA A 207 4.93 10.72 14.96
N LEU A 208 4.13 9.65 15.02
CA LEU A 208 4.49 8.38 14.37
C LEU A 208 4.42 8.49 12.85
N LYS A 209 3.40 9.15 12.31
CA LYS A 209 3.28 9.39 10.86
C LYS A 209 4.45 10.21 10.34
N SER A 210 4.88 11.26 11.05
CA SER A 210 6.03 12.07 10.63
C SER A 210 7.34 11.27 10.64
N TRP A 211 7.50 10.34 11.59
CA TRP A 211 8.64 9.42 11.62
C TRP A 211 8.62 8.47 10.42
N TYR A 212 7.52 7.74 10.20
CA TYR A 212 7.44 6.72 9.14
C TYR A 212 7.33 7.29 7.73
N LEU A 213 6.80 8.51 7.57
CA LEU A 213 6.68 9.20 6.27
C LEU A 213 7.88 10.10 5.96
N TYR A 214 9.00 9.92 6.66
CA TYR A 214 10.25 10.58 6.29
C TYR A 214 10.63 10.24 4.84
N SER A 215 10.80 11.27 4.01
CA SER A 215 11.16 11.13 2.61
C SER A 215 12.38 12.00 2.28
N PRO A 216 13.49 11.42 1.79
CA PRO A 216 14.64 12.20 1.35
C PRO A 216 14.33 12.91 0.02
N LEU A 217 14.70 14.19 -0.09
CA LEU A 217 14.33 15.07 -1.21
C LEU A 217 14.76 14.54 -2.60
N ASN A 218 15.97 14.00 -2.70
CA ASN A 218 16.56 13.53 -3.98
C ASN A 218 16.90 12.03 -3.88
N ALA A 219 15.89 11.20 -3.63
CA ALA A 219 16.05 9.76 -3.55
C ALA A 219 16.34 9.16 -4.93
N ARG A 220 17.56 8.68 -5.14
CA ARG A 220 17.93 7.91 -6.34
C ARG A 220 17.61 6.43 -6.15
N VAL A 221 17.06 5.79 -7.17
CA VAL A 221 16.73 4.36 -7.14
C VAL A 221 17.90 3.51 -7.62
N PRO A 222 18.14 2.30 -7.07
CA PRO A 222 19.25 1.44 -7.49
C PRO A 222 19.24 1.13 -9.00
N SER A 223 18.06 0.98 -9.62
CA SER A 223 17.92 0.72 -11.05
C SER A 223 18.46 1.82 -11.95
N SER A 224 18.64 3.05 -11.45
CA SER A 224 19.28 4.13 -12.21
C SER A 224 20.80 3.99 -12.31
N MET A 225 21.43 3.02 -11.63
CA MET A 225 22.83 2.69 -11.81
C MET A 225 23.09 1.89 -13.09
N GLU A 226 22.05 1.32 -13.68
CA GLU A 226 22.13 0.56 -14.94
C GLU A 226 22.11 1.47 -16.18
N GLU A 227 21.90 2.78 -15.99
CA GLU A 227 21.87 3.76 -17.08
C GLU A 227 23.28 4.17 -17.51
N GLU A 228 23.46 4.44 -18.81
CA GLU A 228 24.72 4.88 -19.37
C GLU A 228 25.13 6.25 -18.77
N GLY A 229 26.32 6.33 -18.17
CA GLY A 229 26.82 7.56 -17.56
C GLY A 229 26.31 7.84 -16.14
N ALA A 230 25.72 6.84 -15.48
CA ALA A 230 25.28 6.91 -14.08
C ALA A 230 26.38 7.43 -13.13
N GLU A 231 26.06 8.45 -12.32
CA GLU A 231 26.92 8.88 -11.22
C GLU A 231 27.18 7.74 -10.21
N PRO A 232 28.27 7.77 -9.43
CA PRO A 232 28.51 6.80 -8.38
C PRO A 232 27.34 6.68 -7.39
N TRP A 233 27.05 5.46 -6.93
CA TRP A 233 25.95 5.21 -6.00
C TRP A 233 26.20 5.86 -4.64
N LYS A 234 25.28 6.74 -4.22
CA LYS A 234 25.24 7.28 -2.86
C LYS A 234 24.43 6.33 -1.98
N ARG A 235 24.96 5.99 -0.80
CA ARG A 235 24.28 5.12 0.16
C ARG A 235 22.93 5.71 0.55
N ALA A 236 21.87 4.92 0.37
CA ALA A 236 20.53 5.26 0.83
C ALA A 236 20.43 5.07 2.35
N HIS A 237 19.55 5.85 2.98
CA HIS A 237 19.18 5.63 4.37
C HIS A 237 18.34 4.34 4.47
N ILE A 238 18.68 3.47 5.42
CA ILE A 238 17.99 2.21 5.69
C ILE A 238 17.46 2.30 7.12
N ASP A 239 16.15 2.25 7.28
CA ASP A 239 15.47 2.27 8.58
C ASP A 239 15.74 0.93 9.31
N PRO A 240 16.02 0.93 10.63
CA PRO A 240 16.06 -0.30 11.45
C PRO A 240 14.72 -1.05 11.53
N GLY A 241 13.64 -0.50 11.00
CA GLY A 241 12.34 -1.15 10.85
C GLY A 241 11.28 -0.59 11.80
N GLU A 242 10.08 -1.17 11.73
CA GLU A 242 8.95 -0.73 12.54
C GLU A 242 9.15 -1.03 14.04
N ILE A 243 8.44 -0.28 14.87
CA ILE A 243 8.46 -0.50 16.31
C ILE A 243 7.52 -1.65 16.64
N ILE A 244 8.02 -2.64 17.38
CA ILE A 244 7.23 -3.78 17.85
C ILE A 244 6.83 -3.57 19.31
N VAL A 245 5.52 -3.61 19.56
CA VAL A 245 4.92 -3.27 20.85
C VAL A 245 4.42 -4.47 21.63
#